data_AF-A0A354J3X5-F1
#
_entry.id   AF-A0A354J3X5-F1
#
_cell.length_a   1.000
_cell.length_b   1.000
_cell.length_c   1.000
_cell.angle_alpha   90.00
_cell.angle_beta   90.00
_cell.angle_gamma   90.00
#
_symmetry.space_group_name_H-M   'P 1'
#
loop_
_entity.id
_entity.type
_entity.pdbx_description
1 polymer ?
#
loop_
_entity_poly.entity_id
_entity_poly.type
_entity_poly.pdbx_seq_one_letter_code
_entity_poly.pdbx_strand_id
1 'polypeptide(L)'
;AKYPFHFHLELGYRLTERTITVMWKVMNEDEKTMYFSIGGHPAFFCPLKEGEKQSDYYLHFDTDQPLHYLLIDDAGMAVKKPYEEQNRLKTNQGFLPIGPHMFDQDALIIEENQ
;
A
#
# COMPACT_ATOMS: atom_id res chain seq x y z
N ALA A 1 -25.39 11.19 9.97
CA ALA A 1 -23.94 10.95 10.03
C ALA A 1 -23.58 9.88 8.98
N LYS A 2 -22.49 10.05 8.22
CA LYS A 2 -22.08 9.08 7.17
C LYS A 2 -21.38 7.83 7.73
N TYR A 3 -20.83 7.92 8.94
CA TYR A 3 -20.24 6.79 9.67
C TYR A 3 -20.69 6.86 11.14
N PRO A 4 -21.81 6.22 11.51
CA PRO A 4 -22.51 6.45 12.78
C PRO A 4 -22.02 5.49 13.89
N PHE A 5 -20.72 5.48 14.16
CA PHE A 5 -20.10 4.73 15.25
C PHE A 5 -19.41 5.69 16.21
N HIS A 6 -19.56 5.46 17.51
CA HIS A 6 -18.74 6.11 18.52
C HIS A 6 -17.40 5.39 18.61
N PHE A 7 -16.31 6.09 18.33
CA PHE A 7 -14.99 5.49 18.36
C PHE A 7 -13.93 6.49 18.78
N HIS A 8 -12.84 5.94 19.30
CA HIS A 8 -11.64 6.67 19.66
C HIS A 8 -10.47 6.07 18.88
N LEU A 9 -9.77 6.92 18.13
CA LEU A 9 -8.54 6.57 17.40
C LEU A 9 -7.35 7.27 18.05
N GLU A 10 -6.41 6.50 18.60
CA GLU A 10 -5.10 7.00 19.03
C GLU A 10 -4.06 6.69 17.95
N LEU A 11 -3.24 7.69 17.62
CA LEU A 11 -2.06 7.56 16.77
C LEU A 11 -0.82 7.90 17.60
N GLY A 12 0.13 6.97 17.65
CA GLY A 12 1.42 7.16 18.30
C GLY A 12 2.58 7.02 17.31
N TYR A 13 3.62 7.81 17.52
CA TYR A 13 4.86 7.74 16.75
C TYR A 13 6.03 7.61 17.72
N ARG A 14 6.93 6.67 17.45
CA ARG A 14 8.13 6.45 18.27
C ARG A 14 9.34 6.42 17.37
N LEU A 15 10.27 7.35 17.59
CA LEU A 15 11.57 7.34 16.93
C LEU A 15 12.57 6.58 17.81
N THR A 16 13.18 5.54 17.25
CA THR A 16 14.29 4.79 17.87
C THR A 16 15.44 4.73 16.87
N GLU A 17 16.54 5.40 17.17
CA GLU A 17 17.67 5.57 16.24
C GLU A 17 17.22 6.09 14.86
N ARG A 18 17.23 5.20 13.84
CA ARG A 18 16.86 5.48 12.45
C ARG A 18 15.51 4.87 12.05
N THR A 19 14.73 4.42 13.03
CA THR A 19 13.45 3.74 12.81
C THR A 19 12.31 4.55 13.41
N ILE A 20 11.27 4.82 12.61
CA ILE A 20 10.01 5.37 13.09
C ILE A 20 9.00 4.23 13.18
N THR A 21 8.49 3.95 14.38
CA THR A 21 7.37 3.04 14.61
C THR A 21 6.08 3.85 14.67
N VAL A 22 5.15 3.55 13.77
CA VAL A 22 3.79 4.13 13.79
C VAL A 22 2.86 3.12 14.48
N MET A 23 2.12 3.57 15.50
CA MET A 23 1.31 2.72 16.38
C MET A 23 -0.12 3.22 16.39
N TRP A 24 -1.07 2.35 16.06
CA TRP A 24 -2.47 2.72 15.92
C TRP A 24 -3.31 1.94 16.93
N LYS A 25 -4.28 2.61 17.53
CA LYS A 25 -5.22 1.98 18.46
C LYS A 25 -6.61 2.50 18.17
N VAL A 26 -7.50 1.60 17.74
CA VAL A 26 -8.90 1.88 17.48
C VAL A 26 -9.72 1.26 18.60
N MET A 27 -10.49 2.08 19.30
CA MET A 27 -11.42 1.66 20.34
C MET A 27 -12.83 1.92 19.87
N ASN A 28 -13.66 0.88 19.88
CA ASN A 28 -15.10 0.99 19.68
C ASN A 28 -15.73 1.44 21.01
N GLU A 29 -16.28 2.64 21.06
CA GLU A 29 -16.98 3.21 22.23
C GLU A 29 -18.51 3.12 22.07
N ASP A 30 -18.97 2.42 21.03
CA ASP A 30 -20.38 2.15 20.76
C ASP A 30 -20.82 0.82 21.40
N GLU A 31 -22.13 0.61 21.51
CA GLU A 31 -22.70 -0.66 22.00
C GLU A 31 -22.79 -1.72 20.89
N LYS A 32 -22.73 -1.30 19.62
CA LYS A 32 -22.80 -2.18 18.44
C LYS A 32 -21.43 -2.45 17.85
N THR A 33 -21.33 -3.56 17.10
CA THR A 33 -20.14 -3.88 16.30
C THR A 33 -19.81 -2.76 15.31
N MET A 34 -18.61 -2.20 15.42
CA MET A 34 -18.06 -1.24 14.47
C MET A 34 -17.24 -1.94 13.38
N TYR A 35 -17.61 -1.72 12.11
CA TYR A 35 -16.85 -2.19 10.96
C TYR A 35 -15.92 -1.08 10.47
N PHE A 36 -14.62 -1.36 10.37
CA PHE A 36 -13.63 -0.39 9.88
C PHE A 36 -12.51 -1.08 9.11
N SER A 37 -11.85 -0.32 8.25
CA SER A 37 -10.54 -0.62 7.69
C SER A 37 -9.69 0.64 7.86
N ILE A 38 -8.40 0.46 8.14
CA ILE A 38 -7.47 1.56 8.35
C ILE A 38 -6.14 1.17 7.72
N GLY A 39 -5.52 2.10 6.98
CA GLY A 39 -4.24 1.88 6.30
C GLY A 39 -3.47 3.20 6.16
N GLY A 40 -2.14 3.11 6.13
CA GLY A 40 -1.27 4.28 6.08
C GLY A 40 -1.08 4.80 4.66
N HIS A 41 -0.69 6.07 4.51
CA HIS A 41 -0.35 6.67 3.21
C HIS A 41 1.05 7.32 3.23
N PRO A 42 2.12 6.56 3.56
CA PRO A 42 3.48 7.11 3.52
C PRO A 42 3.87 7.42 2.08
N ALA A 43 4.45 8.61 1.86
CA ALA A 43 5.06 8.99 0.59
C ALA A 43 6.59 9.03 0.77
N PHE A 44 7.30 8.24 -0.03
CA PHE A 44 8.76 8.23 -0.03
C PHE A 44 9.28 9.14 -1.14
N PHE A 45 10.23 10.01 -0.79
CA PHE A 45 10.87 10.87 -1.77
C PHE A 45 11.80 10.03 -2.67
N CYS A 46 11.58 10.10 -3.99
CA CYS A 46 12.29 9.32 -4.99
C CYS A 46 12.39 10.12 -6.30
N PRO A 47 13.58 10.32 -6.90
CA PRO A 47 14.88 9.84 -6.43
C PRO A 47 15.39 10.61 -5.19
N LEU A 48 16.16 9.95 -4.32
CA LEU A 48 16.63 10.54 -3.06
C LEU A 48 17.81 11.50 -3.25
N LYS A 49 18.64 11.30 -4.28
CA LYS A 49 19.83 12.12 -4.54
C LYS A 49 19.76 12.80 -5.90
N GLU A 50 20.46 13.92 -5.99
CA GLU A 50 20.64 14.65 -7.24
C GLU A 50 21.40 13.81 -8.27
N GLY A 51 20.94 13.84 -9.52
CA GLY A 51 21.53 13.09 -10.63
C GLY A 51 21.04 11.65 -10.79
N GLU A 52 20.32 11.10 -9.81
CA GLU A 52 19.66 9.78 -9.91
C GLU A 52 18.31 9.90 -10.63
N LYS A 53 17.83 8.77 -11.15
CA LYS A 53 16.51 8.63 -11.80
C LYS A 53 15.61 7.74 -10.95
N GLN A 54 14.30 7.94 -11.05
CA GLN A 54 13.30 7.07 -10.41
C GLN A 54 13.51 5.58 -10.76
N SER A 55 13.94 5.30 -12.00
CA SER A 55 14.24 3.93 -12.48
C SER A 55 15.45 3.28 -11.82
N ASP A 56 16.26 4.03 -11.08
CA ASP A 56 17.41 3.50 -10.33
C ASP A 56 16.96 2.89 -8.98
N TYR A 57 15.69 3.08 -8.61
CA TYR A 57 15.06 2.58 -7.39
C TYR A 57 14.15 1.40 -7.69
N TYR A 58 13.88 0.59 -6.66
CA TYR A 58 13.05 -0.59 -6.76
C TYR A 58 12.15 -0.76 -5.53
N LEU A 59 11.01 -1.40 -5.73
CA LEU A 59 10.28 -2.08 -4.66
C LEU A 59 10.87 -3.48 -4.51
N HIS A 60 11.18 -3.89 -3.28
CA HIS A 60 11.64 -5.25 -2.99
C HIS A 60 10.57 -5.96 -2.16
N PHE A 61 10.09 -7.08 -2.67
CA PHE A 61 9.11 -7.93 -2.00
C PHE A 61 9.83 -9.16 -1.47
N ASP A 62 9.63 -9.47 -0.19
CA ASP A 62 10.26 -10.62 0.49
C ASP A 62 9.47 -11.91 0.22
N THR A 63 9.34 -12.26 -1.06
CA THR A 63 8.62 -13.45 -1.51
C THR A 63 9.14 -13.97 -2.84
N ASP A 64 9.20 -15.29 -2.97
CA ASP A 64 9.48 -15.99 -4.23
C ASP A 64 8.19 -16.31 -5.02
N GLN A 65 7.02 -15.98 -4.47
CA GLN A 65 5.74 -16.26 -5.13
C GLN A 65 5.43 -15.24 -6.23
N PRO A 66 4.68 -15.64 -7.27
CA PRO A 66 4.16 -14.69 -8.26
C PRO A 66 3.34 -13.59 -7.60
N LEU A 67 3.72 -12.34 -7.86
CA LEU A 67 2.98 -11.17 -7.42
C LEU A 67 1.99 -10.74 -8.50
N HIS A 68 0.75 -10.55 -8.10
CA HIS A 68 -0.30 -10.02 -8.96
C HIS A 68 -0.80 -8.70 -8.40
N TYR A 69 -1.29 -7.83 -9.30
CA TYR A 69 -1.91 -6.58 -8.91
C TYR A 69 -3.32 -6.43 -9.48
N LEU A 70 -4.16 -5.72 -8.73
CA LEU A 70 -5.46 -5.23 -9.17
C LEU A 70 -5.35 -3.75 -9.51
N LEU A 71 -6.19 -3.33 -10.45
CA LEU A 71 -6.39 -1.92 -10.80
C LEU A 71 -7.69 -1.41 -10.18
N ILE A 72 -7.86 -0.10 -10.23
CA ILE A 72 -9.04 0.60 -9.71
C ILE A 72 -9.98 0.95 -10.89
N ASP A 73 -11.30 0.82 -10.70
CA ASP A 73 -12.30 1.28 -11.68
C ASP A 73 -12.64 2.77 -11.50
N ASP A 74 -13.46 3.30 -12.42
CA ASP A 74 -13.92 4.69 -12.37
C ASP A 74 -14.73 5.03 -11.10
N ALA A 75 -15.17 4.03 -10.33
CA ALA A 75 -15.86 4.20 -9.06
C ALA A 75 -14.91 4.17 -7.84
N GLY A 76 -13.60 4.02 -8.06
CA GLY A 76 -12.59 3.96 -6.99
C GLY A 76 -12.48 2.59 -6.33
N MET A 77 -13.02 1.53 -6.95
CA MET A 77 -13.04 0.18 -6.39
C MET A 77 -11.99 -0.71 -7.04
N ALA A 78 -11.38 -1.60 -6.25
CA ALA A 78 -10.48 -2.62 -6.79
C ALA A 78 -11.24 -3.57 -7.73
N VAL A 79 -10.80 -3.69 -8.97
CA VAL A 79 -11.41 -4.52 -9.99
C VAL A 79 -10.97 -5.97 -9.78
N LYS A 80 -11.80 -6.75 -9.07
CA LYS A 80 -11.61 -8.19 -8.90
C LYS A 80 -12.02 -8.94 -10.17
N LYS A 81 -11.12 -8.99 -11.15
CA LYS A 81 -11.14 -9.98 -12.24
C LYS A 81 -10.27 -11.19 -11.83
N PRO A 82 -10.48 -12.38 -12.42
CA PRO A 82 -9.54 -13.49 -12.26
C PRO A 82 -8.12 -13.01 -12.53
N TYR A 83 -7.13 -13.48 -11.78
CA TYR A 83 -5.73 -13.13 -12.03
C TYR A 83 -5.35 -13.57 -13.45
N GLU A 84 -5.26 -12.60 -14.36
CA GLU A 84 -4.77 -12.82 -15.71
C GLU A 84 -3.25 -12.62 -15.72
N GLU A 85 -2.53 -13.35 -16.60
CA GLU A 85 -1.06 -13.24 -16.73
C GLU A 85 -0.60 -11.79 -17.00
N GLN A 86 -1.46 -10.97 -17.63
CA GLN A 86 -1.19 -9.57 -17.88
C GLN A 86 -1.12 -8.69 -16.61
N ASN A 87 -1.69 -9.15 -15.49
CA ASN A 87 -1.69 -8.47 -14.19
C ASN A 87 -0.60 -8.99 -13.25
N ARG A 88 0.41 -9.69 -13.79
CA ARG A 88 1.53 -10.21 -13.01
C ARG A 88 2.67 -9.18 -12.97
N LEU A 89 3.15 -8.86 -11.78
CA LEU A 89 4.35 -8.04 -11.62
C LEU A 89 5.58 -8.86 -12.01
N LYS A 90 6.34 -8.36 -12.97
CA LYS A 90 7.60 -8.98 -13.42
C LYS A 90 8.72 -8.50 -12.51
N THR A 91 9.00 -9.28 -11.47
CA THR A 91 10.12 -9.04 -10.56
C THR A 91 11.34 -9.86 -10.96
N ASN A 92 12.53 -9.41 -10.56
CA ASN A 92 13.76 -10.19 -10.61
C ASN A 92 14.21 -10.45 -9.17
N GLN A 93 14.04 -11.67 -8.66
CA GLN A 93 14.33 -12.01 -7.25
C GLN A 93 13.61 -11.06 -6.26
N GLY A 94 12.32 -10.80 -6.49
CA GLY A 94 11.53 -9.88 -5.64
C GLY A 94 11.74 -8.39 -5.93
N PHE A 95 12.72 -8.01 -6.74
CA PHE A 95 12.98 -6.60 -7.10
C PHE A 95 12.14 -6.15 -8.31
N LEU A 96 11.41 -5.04 -8.15
CA LEU A 96 10.61 -4.38 -9.17
C LEU A 96 11.10 -2.93 -9.38
N PRO A 97 11.80 -2.62 -10.48
CA PRO A 97 12.25 -1.26 -10.78
C PRO A 97 11.08 -0.28 -10.91
N ILE A 98 11.19 0.91 -10.33
CA ILE A 98 10.14 1.93 -10.41
C ILE A 98 10.23 2.65 -11.76
N GLY A 99 9.54 2.10 -12.75
CA GLY A 99 9.46 2.69 -14.09
C GLY A 99 8.63 3.97 -14.15
N PRO A 100 8.89 4.86 -15.13
CA PRO A 100 8.16 6.13 -15.28
C PRO A 100 6.67 5.96 -15.57
N HIS A 101 6.28 4.83 -16.17
CA HIS A 101 4.90 4.51 -16.56
C HIS A 101 4.21 3.53 -15.60
N MET A 102 4.83 3.22 -14.47
CA MET A 102 4.35 2.19 -13.53
C MET A 102 2.93 2.48 -13.01
N PHE A 103 2.58 3.76 -12.88
CA PHE A 103 1.32 4.23 -12.30
C PHE A 103 0.44 4.99 -13.31
N ASP A 104 0.70 4.85 -14.62
CA ASP A 104 -0.12 5.49 -15.67
C ASP A 104 -1.58 4.98 -15.66
N GLN A 105 -1.80 3.80 -15.09
CA GLN A 105 -3.10 3.17 -14.90
C GLN A 105 -3.58 3.24 -13.45
N ASP A 106 -3.22 4.31 -12.74
CA ASP A 106 -3.53 4.54 -11.32
C ASP A 106 -2.70 3.61 -10.38
N ALA A 107 -3.25 3.24 -9.23
CA ALA A 107 -2.56 2.46 -8.21
C ALA A 107 -2.51 0.96 -8.52
N LEU A 108 -1.40 0.33 -8.08
CA LEU A 108 -1.21 -1.11 -8.08
C LEU A 108 -1.62 -1.66 -6.71
N ILE A 109 -2.70 -2.44 -6.65
CA ILE A 109 -3.18 -3.07 -5.41
C ILE A 109 -2.67 -4.50 -5.33
N ILE A 110 -1.87 -4.82 -4.32
CA ILE A 110 -1.27 -6.15 -4.12
C ILE A 110 -1.87 -6.77 -2.85
N GLU A 111 -2.53 -7.92 -2.96
CA GLU A 111 -3.13 -8.67 -1.84
C GLU A 111 -2.42 -10.04 -1.63
N GLU A 112 -2.68 -10.67 -0.48
CA GLU A 112 -2.34 -12.06 -0.10
C GLU A 112 -0.85 -12.45 0.07
N ASN A 113 0.09 -11.87 -0.67
CA ASN A 113 1.49 -12.34 -0.72
C ASN A 113 2.52 -11.23 -0.42
N GLN A 114 2.32 -10.47 0.66
CA GLN A 114 3.25 -9.43 1.13
C GLN A 114 4.11 -9.90 2.30
#